data_AF-A0A2D4QZA0-F1
#
_entry.id   AF-A0A2D4QZA0-F1
#
_cell.length_a   1.000
_cell.length_b   1.000
_cell.length_c   1.000
_cell.angle_alpha   90.00
_cell.angle_beta   90.00
_cell.angle_gamma   90.00
#
_symmetry.space_group_name_H-M   'P 1'
#
loop_
_entity.id
_entity.type
_entity.pdbx_description
1 polymer ?
#
loop_
_entity_poly.entity_id
_entity_poly.type
_entity_poly.pdbx_seq_one_letter_code
_entity_poly.pdbx_strand_id
1 'polypeptide(L)'
;MKKNQIILFAILLAITGVLYLMVLANQKEEIKEKKGAETRKYISVRIIENQERSLTISSYGQIVPFTELDIAFEISGRLQSGDLLMKPGTRFAKNDLLYKVNSEEMFYNLNARKEQLSRLIIGILPDISIDFNEDYDKWGLFLKDITP
;
A
#
# COMPACT_ATOMS: atom_id res chain seq x y z
N MET A 1 44.06 -120.45 -2.65
CA MET A 1 45.08 -119.45 -2.26
C MET A 1 45.64 -119.86 -0.90
N LYS A 2 46.97 -119.97 -0.75
CA LYS A 2 47.61 -120.44 0.50
C LYS A 2 47.12 -119.56 1.66
N LYS A 3 46.76 -120.12 2.82
CA LYS A 3 46.09 -119.45 3.97
C LYS A 3 46.63 -118.04 4.30
N ASN A 4 47.93 -117.79 4.07
CA ASN A 4 48.58 -116.50 4.27
C ASN A 4 48.05 -115.37 3.36
N GLN A 5 47.57 -115.64 2.16
CA GLN A 5 47.02 -114.62 1.25
C GLN A 5 45.66 -114.07 1.71
N ILE A 6 44.87 -114.90 2.39
CA ILE A 6 43.55 -114.51 2.91
C ILE A 6 43.71 -113.57 4.11
N ILE A 7 44.69 -113.84 4.99
CA ILE A 7 45.00 -113.00 6.14
C ILE A 7 45.51 -111.62 5.69
N LEU A 8 46.36 -111.58 4.66
CA LEU A 8 46.89 -110.33 4.12
C LEU A 8 45.80 -109.48 3.45
N PHE A 9 44.86 -110.11 2.75
CA PHE A 9 43.71 -109.42 2.16
C PHE A 9 42.75 -108.86 3.22
N ALA A 10 42.51 -109.62 4.31
CA ALA A 10 41.67 -109.17 5.41
C ALA A 10 42.26 -107.94 6.14
N ILE A 11 43.59 -107.93 6.35
CA ILE A 11 44.29 -106.79 6.95
C ILE A 11 44.24 -105.57 6.03
N LEU A 12 44.44 -105.75 4.72
CA LEU A 12 44.36 -104.66 3.75
C LEU A 12 42.97 -104.03 3.73
N LEU A 13 41.93 -104.86 3.74
CA LEU A 13 40.53 -104.42 3.71
C LEU A 13 40.17 -103.64 4.99
N ALA A 14 40.65 -104.11 6.15
CA ALA A 14 40.46 -103.40 7.42
C ALA A 14 41.14 -102.02 7.43
N ILE A 15 42.37 -101.91 6.93
CA ILE A 15 43.09 -100.62 6.86
C ILE A 15 42.38 -99.64 5.92
N THR A 16 41.91 -100.12 4.76
CA THR A 16 41.18 -99.25 3.81
C THR A 16 39.84 -98.78 4.35
N GLY A 17 39.13 -99.62 5.12
CA GLY A 17 37.87 -99.25 5.75
C GLY A 17 38.04 -98.15 6.81
N VAL A 18 39.09 -98.24 7.63
CA VAL A 18 39.39 -97.23 8.65
C VAL A 18 39.77 -95.89 8.01
N LEU A 19 40.57 -95.89 6.95
CA LEU A 19 40.94 -94.67 6.22
C LEU A 19 39.72 -93.98 5.59
N TYR A 20 38.79 -94.76 5.01
CA TYR A 20 37.59 -94.21 4.39
C TYR A 20 36.67 -93.50 5.40
N LEU A 21 36.48 -94.09 6.58
CA LEU A 21 35.68 -93.49 7.66
C LEU A 21 36.29 -92.18 8.18
N MET A 22 37.62 -92.10 8.26
CA MET A 22 38.31 -90.90 8.73
C MET A 22 38.20 -89.73 7.74
N VAL A 23 38.13 -90.00 6.44
CA VAL A 23 37.97 -88.98 5.39
C VAL A 23 36.55 -88.41 5.38
N LEU A 24 35.53 -89.27 5.54
CA LEU A 24 34.13 -88.84 5.63
C LEU A 24 33.86 -87.99 6.88
N ALA A 25 34.46 -88.35 8.03
CA ALA A 25 34.30 -87.58 9.26
C ALA A 25 34.97 -86.17 9.19
N ASN A 26 35.94 -85.98 8.28
CA ASN A 26 36.66 -84.72 8.11
C ASN A 26 36.14 -83.85 6.95
N GLN A 27 35.08 -84.26 6.24
CA GLN A 27 34.41 -83.37 5.30
C GLN A 27 33.58 -82.34 6.07
N LYS A 28 34.16 -81.16 6.30
CA LYS A 28 33.43 -79.98 6.76
C LYS A 28 32.47 -79.54 5.65
N GLU A 29 31.18 -79.45 5.97
CA GLU A 29 30.17 -78.91 5.08
C GLU A 29 30.51 -77.47 4.69
N GLU A 30 30.61 -77.20 3.38
CA GLU A 30 30.88 -75.85 2.86
C GLU A 30 29.69 -74.92 3.16
N ILE A 31 29.94 -73.91 3.98
CA ILE A 31 28.96 -72.88 4.34
C ILE A 31 28.69 -72.03 3.08
N LYS A 32 27.48 -72.15 2.52
CA LYS A 32 27.06 -71.34 1.37
C LYS A 32 27.08 -69.84 1.72
N GLU A 33 27.88 -69.07 1.00
CA GLU A 33 27.97 -67.61 1.16
C GLU A 33 26.61 -66.95 0.88
N LYS A 34 26.08 -66.21 1.87
CA LYS A 34 24.89 -65.37 1.70
C LYS A 34 25.26 -64.15 0.86
N LYS A 35 24.69 -64.03 -0.35
CA LYS A 35 24.81 -62.84 -1.21
C LYS A 35 24.49 -61.57 -0.41
N GLY A 36 25.41 -60.60 -0.47
CA GLY A 36 25.38 -59.38 0.33
C GLY A 36 24.08 -58.59 0.18
N ALA A 37 23.59 -58.06 1.30
CA ALA A 37 22.45 -57.15 1.31
C ALA A 37 22.86 -55.81 0.68
N GLU A 38 22.19 -55.39 -0.39
CA GLU A 38 22.35 -54.05 -0.94
C GLU A 38 21.85 -53.02 0.08
N THR A 39 22.78 -52.35 0.77
CA THR A 39 22.45 -51.31 1.75
C THR A 39 21.98 -50.05 1.03
N ARG A 40 20.66 -49.86 0.92
CA ARG A 40 20.08 -48.61 0.41
C ARG A 40 20.25 -47.50 1.44
N LYS A 41 20.93 -46.41 1.05
CA LYS A 41 21.07 -45.21 1.87
C LYS A 41 19.85 -44.32 1.66
N TYR A 42 19.12 -44.05 2.74
CA TYR A 42 18.03 -43.09 2.75
C TYR A 42 18.57 -41.73 3.17
N ILE A 43 18.21 -40.69 2.43
CA ILE A 43 18.50 -39.29 2.76
C ILE A 43 17.17 -38.57 2.98
N SER A 44 17.13 -37.73 4.00
CA SER A 44 15.93 -36.97 4.34
C SER A 44 15.74 -35.83 3.36
N VAL A 45 14.65 -35.85 2.61
CA VAL A 45 14.22 -34.74 1.74
C VAL A 45 12.98 -34.08 2.31
N ARG A 46 12.88 -32.76 2.16
CA ARG A 46 11.67 -31.99 2.47
C ARG A 46 11.14 -31.42 1.17
N ILE A 47 9.92 -31.77 0.83
CA ILE A 47 9.21 -31.19 -0.32
C ILE A 47 8.65 -29.84 0.14
N ILE A 48 8.97 -28.79 -0.60
CA ILE A 48 8.48 -27.43 -0.33
C ILE A 48 7.28 -27.17 -1.23
N GLU A 49 6.17 -26.77 -0.62
CA GLU A 49 5.00 -26.24 -1.33
C GLU A 49 5.03 -24.72 -1.23
N ASN A 50 5.10 -24.06 -2.38
CA ASN A 50 5.07 -22.60 -2.44
C ASN A 50 3.66 -22.12 -2.12
N GLN A 51 3.54 -21.27 -1.11
CA GLN A 51 2.29 -20.63 -0.73
C GLN A 51 2.49 -19.12 -0.74
N GLU A 52 1.51 -18.40 -1.26
CA GLU A 52 1.49 -16.95 -1.14
C GLU A 52 1.25 -16.56 0.32
N ARG A 53 2.10 -15.66 0.83
CA ARG A 53 2.01 -15.13 2.18
C ARG A 53 1.87 -13.63 2.11
N SER A 54 0.79 -13.10 2.65
CA SER A 54 0.64 -11.66 2.85
C SER A 54 1.35 -11.26 4.14
N LEU A 55 2.22 -10.26 4.04
CA LEU A 55 2.92 -9.68 5.19
C LEU A 55 2.20 -8.38 5.58
N THR A 56 1.64 -8.33 6.79
CA THR A 56 1.04 -7.10 7.31
C THR A 56 2.10 -6.34 8.12
N ILE A 57 2.42 -5.12 7.69
CA ILE A 57 3.37 -4.24 8.37
C ILE A 57 2.58 -3.12 9.05
N SER A 58 2.77 -2.93 10.35
CA SER A 58 2.22 -1.81 11.10
C SER A 58 3.23 -0.67 11.18
N SER A 59 2.85 0.53 10.74
CA SER A 59 3.62 1.75 10.90
C SER A 59 2.88 2.75 11.81
N TYR A 60 3.64 3.61 12.46
CA TYR A 60 3.12 4.72 13.26
C TYR A 60 3.32 6.02 12.50
N GLY A 61 2.40 6.97 12.69
CA GLY A 61 2.45 8.29 12.08
C GLY A 61 1.62 9.29 12.87
N GLN A 62 1.82 10.57 12.59
CA GLN A 62 1.03 11.64 13.17
C GLN A 62 -0.20 11.90 12.30
N ILE A 63 -1.36 12.09 12.95
CA ILE A 63 -2.58 12.50 12.27
C ILE A 63 -2.51 14.01 12.06
N VAL A 64 -2.66 14.42 10.81
CA VAL A 64 -2.81 15.83 10.43
C VAL A 64 -4.20 16.04 9.84
N PRO A 65 -4.81 17.23 10.01
CA PRO A 65 -6.07 17.54 9.38
C PRO A 65 -5.93 17.43 7.86
N PHE A 66 -6.98 16.95 7.20
CA PHE A 66 -7.02 16.89 5.73
C PHE A 66 -7.01 18.30 5.10
N THR A 67 -7.55 19.29 5.81
CA THR A 67 -7.66 20.67 5.33
C THR A 67 -7.50 21.62 6.52
N GLU A 68 -6.57 22.54 6.38
CA GLU A 68 -6.32 23.64 7.30
C GLU A 68 -6.55 24.95 6.54
N LEU A 69 -7.31 25.87 7.12
CA LEU A 69 -7.75 27.10 6.45
C LEU A 69 -7.58 28.28 7.40
N ASP A 70 -6.76 29.24 6.97
CA ASP A 70 -6.68 30.54 7.59
C ASP A 70 -7.63 31.49 6.86
N ILE A 71 -8.64 31.97 7.58
CA ILE A 71 -9.64 32.89 7.03
C ILE A 71 -9.21 34.32 7.34
N ALA A 72 -9.00 35.10 6.28
CA ALA A 72 -8.76 36.53 6.36
C ALA A 72 -9.86 37.28 5.59
N PHE A 73 -10.14 38.51 6.01
CA PHE A 73 -11.03 39.40 5.26
C PHE A 73 -10.26 40.10 4.17
N GLU A 74 -10.84 40.20 2.97
CA GLU A 74 -10.27 40.97 1.85
C GLU A 74 -10.30 42.48 2.12
N ILE A 75 -11.18 42.92 3.02
CA ILE A 75 -11.39 44.32 3.36
C ILE A 75 -11.09 44.58 4.84
N SER A 76 -10.61 45.80 5.10
CA SER A 76 -10.44 46.32 6.45
C SER A 76 -11.77 46.85 7.00
N GLY A 77 -11.98 46.69 8.30
CA GLY A 77 -13.11 47.33 8.98
C GLY A 77 -13.35 46.76 10.37
N ARG A 78 -14.39 47.28 11.04
CA ARG A 78 -14.80 46.79 12.35
C ARG A 78 -15.57 45.49 12.20
N LEU A 79 -15.10 44.42 12.85
CA LEU A 79 -15.82 43.15 12.89
C LEU A 79 -17.10 43.26 13.72
N GLN A 80 -18.15 42.70 13.18
CA GLN A 80 -19.47 42.54 13.77
C GLN A 80 -19.79 41.04 13.83
N SER A 81 -20.59 40.65 14.82
CA SER A 81 -20.99 39.26 14.98
C SER A 81 -21.77 38.79 13.76
N GLY A 82 -21.41 37.60 13.27
CA GLY A 82 -22.19 36.89 12.26
C GLY A 82 -23.38 36.17 12.89
N ASP A 83 -23.83 35.13 12.22
CA ASP A 83 -24.96 34.30 12.68
C ASP A 83 -24.52 33.29 13.75
N LEU A 84 -23.22 33.00 13.80
CA LEU A 84 -22.61 32.04 14.72
C LEU A 84 -21.66 32.74 15.70
N LEU A 85 -21.78 32.40 16.99
CA LEU A 85 -20.82 32.85 18.00
C LEU A 85 -19.56 31.98 17.91
N MET A 86 -18.55 32.50 17.20
CA MET A 86 -17.27 31.83 16.99
C MET A 86 -16.46 31.72 18.28
N LYS A 87 -16.48 30.54 18.91
CA LYS A 87 -15.58 30.14 20.00
C LYS A 87 -14.66 29.00 19.52
N PRO A 88 -13.48 28.80 20.14
CA PRO A 88 -12.64 27.65 19.83
C PRO A 88 -13.43 26.34 19.92
N GLY A 89 -13.35 25.51 18.87
CA GLY A 89 -14.09 24.24 18.77
C GLY A 89 -15.51 24.33 18.20
N THR A 90 -15.96 25.52 17.77
CA THR A 90 -17.27 25.68 17.11
C THR A 90 -17.23 25.06 15.72
N ARG A 91 -18.25 24.27 15.38
CA ARG A 91 -18.44 23.72 14.03
C ARG A 91 -19.19 24.71 13.16
N PHE A 92 -18.75 24.89 11.93
CA PHE A 92 -19.42 25.69 10.90
C PHE A 92 -19.43 24.93 9.57
N ALA A 93 -20.37 25.27 8.71
CA ALA A 93 -20.52 24.74 7.37
C ALA A 93 -20.15 25.79 6.31
N LYS A 94 -20.03 25.33 5.07
CA LYS A 94 -19.89 26.22 3.91
C LYS A 94 -21.13 27.12 3.84
N ASN A 95 -20.90 28.41 3.61
CA ASN A 95 -21.89 29.49 3.57
C ASN A 95 -22.43 29.96 4.93
N ASP A 96 -21.90 29.46 6.05
CA ASP A 96 -22.22 30.07 7.35
C ASP A 96 -21.54 31.43 7.46
N LEU A 97 -22.31 32.42 7.92
CA LEU A 97 -21.81 33.77 8.11
C LEU A 97 -21.08 33.89 9.45
N LEU A 98 -19.76 33.71 9.42
CA LEU A 98 -18.93 33.69 10.62
C LEU A 98 -18.83 35.08 11.26
N TYR A 99 -18.55 36.10 10.45
CA TYR A 99 -18.49 37.50 10.87
C TYR A 99 -18.94 38.42 9.74
N LYS A 100 -19.42 39.60 10.12
CA LYS A 100 -19.70 40.70 9.20
C LYS A 100 -18.66 41.79 9.42
N VAL A 101 -18.24 42.47 8.37
CA VAL A 101 -17.44 43.70 8.49
C VAL A 101 -18.41 44.86 8.36
N ASN A 102 -18.33 45.84 9.28
CA ASN A 102 -19.15 47.04 9.18
C ASN A 102 -18.88 47.73 7.83
N SER A 103 -19.94 47.88 7.03
CA SER A 103 -19.89 48.40 5.66
C SER A 103 -20.24 49.88 5.55
N GLU A 104 -20.51 50.58 6.64
CA GLU A 104 -20.99 51.97 6.60
C GLU A 104 -19.97 52.92 5.94
N GLU A 105 -18.71 52.86 6.35
CA GLU A 105 -17.63 53.65 5.74
C GLU A 105 -17.44 53.30 4.26
N MET A 106 -17.47 52.01 3.94
CA MET A 106 -17.37 51.52 2.56
C MET A 106 -18.54 52.01 1.70
N PHE A 107 -19.76 52.05 2.25
CA PHE A 107 -20.95 52.55 1.58
C PHE A 107 -20.82 54.03 1.23
N TYR A 108 -20.40 54.86 2.19
CA TYR A 108 -20.18 56.28 1.93
C TYR A 108 -19.03 56.52 0.95
N ASN A 109 -17.95 55.75 1.04
CA ASN A 109 -16.84 55.82 0.10
C ASN A 109 -17.27 55.45 -1.32
N LEU A 110 -18.04 54.37 -1.46
CA LEU A 110 -18.58 53.93 -2.74
C LEU A 110 -19.49 55.00 -3.36
N ASN A 111 -20.37 55.61 -2.57
CA ASN A 111 -21.25 56.69 -3.04
C ASN A 111 -20.47 57.93 -3.45
N ALA A 112 -19.44 58.32 -2.69
CA ALA A 112 -18.56 59.42 -3.08
C ALA A 112 -17.84 59.16 -4.42
N ARG A 113 -17.39 57.91 -4.65
CA ARG A 113 -16.77 57.49 -5.92
C ARG A 113 -17.77 57.49 -7.08
N LYS A 114 -19.00 57.04 -6.86
CA LYS A 114 -20.08 57.10 -7.86
C LYS A 114 -20.37 58.54 -8.26
N GLU A 115 -20.51 59.43 -7.29
CA GLU A 115 -20.69 60.87 -7.53
C GLU A 115 -19.53 61.49 -8.32
N GLN A 116 -18.29 61.13 -7.96
CA GLN A 116 -17.12 61.58 -8.71
C GLN A 116 -17.16 61.10 -10.16
N LEU A 117 -17.49 59.84 -10.40
CA LEU A 117 -17.63 59.28 -11.75
C LEU A 117 -18.75 59.99 -12.54
N SER A 118 -19.91 60.20 -11.93
CA SER A 118 -21.02 60.92 -12.56
C SER A 118 -20.61 62.33 -12.99
N ARG A 119 -19.91 63.06 -12.14
CA ARG A 119 -19.41 64.41 -12.47
C ARG A 119 -18.43 64.39 -13.65
N LEU A 120 -17.54 63.40 -13.70
CA LEU A 120 -16.61 63.25 -14.83
C LEU A 120 -17.35 63.00 -16.14
N ILE A 121 -18.38 62.14 -16.13
CA ILE A 121 -19.16 61.81 -17.32
C ILE A 121 -20.02 63.00 -17.74
N ILE A 122 -20.70 63.67 -16.80
CA ILE A 122 -21.48 64.89 -17.09
C ILE A 122 -20.59 65.96 -17.72
N GLY A 123 -19.33 66.08 -17.28
CA GLY A 123 -18.37 67.03 -17.83
C GLY A 123 -18.04 66.80 -19.31
N ILE A 124 -18.04 65.55 -19.78
CA ILE A 124 -17.77 65.19 -21.18
C ILE A 124 -19.03 64.92 -22.01
N LEU A 125 -20.21 64.91 -21.38
CA LEU A 125 -21.48 64.61 -22.03
C LEU A 125 -21.84 65.58 -23.19
N PRO A 126 -21.54 66.89 -23.10
CA PRO A 126 -21.72 67.81 -24.23
C PRO A 126 -20.83 67.45 -25.43
N ASP A 127 -19.61 66.99 -25.20
CA ASP A 127 -18.71 66.60 -26.28
C ASP A 127 -19.23 65.30 -26.94
N ILE A 128 -19.72 64.36 -26.13
CA ILE A 128 -20.38 63.14 -26.62
C ILE A 128 -21.62 63.45 -27.45
N SER A 129 -22.42 64.46 -27.09
CA SER A 129 -23.63 64.78 -27.87
C SER A 129 -23.32 65.36 -29.25
N ILE A 130 -22.14 65.98 -29.40
CA ILE A 130 -21.68 66.55 -30.68
C ILE A 130 -21.00 65.47 -31.52
N ASP A 131 -20.05 64.74 -30.93
CA ASP A 131 -19.17 63.82 -31.66
C ASP A 131 -19.75 62.40 -31.80
N PHE A 132 -20.62 61.98 -30.87
CA PHE A 132 -21.12 60.60 -30.73
C PHE A 132 -22.62 60.55 -30.37
N ASN A 133 -23.45 61.19 -31.20
CA ASN A 133 -24.88 61.35 -30.93
C ASN A 133 -25.65 60.02 -30.75
N GLU A 134 -25.20 58.94 -31.41
CA GLU A 134 -25.81 57.59 -31.26
C GLU A 134 -25.61 56.98 -29.85
N ASP A 135 -24.55 57.37 -29.14
CA ASP A 135 -24.20 56.86 -27.81
C ASP A 135 -24.72 57.77 -26.67
N TYR A 136 -25.30 58.93 -26.98
CA TYR A 136 -25.74 59.90 -25.98
C TYR A 136 -26.73 59.29 -24.97
N ASP A 137 -27.74 58.60 -25.49
CA ASP A 137 -28.78 57.97 -24.66
C ASP A 137 -28.22 56.88 -23.74
N LYS A 138 -27.21 56.14 -24.20
CA LYS A 138 -26.53 55.11 -23.41
C LYS A 138 -25.86 55.71 -22.17
N TRP A 139 -25.17 56.83 -22.32
CA TRP A 139 -24.52 57.52 -21.20
C TRP A 139 -25.53 58.21 -20.29
N GLY A 140 -26.63 58.73 -20.84
CA GLY A 140 -27.75 59.25 -20.05
C GLY A 140 -28.40 58.18 -19.16
N LEU A 141 -28.62 56.98 -19.70
CA LEU A 141 -29.14 55.83 -18.94
C LEU A 141 -28.15 55.37 -17.86
N PHE A 142 -26.87 55.28 -18.20
CA PHE A 142 -25.82 54.90 -17.24
C PHE A 142 -25.75 55.87 -16.04
N LEU A 143 -25.83 57.18 -16.29
CA LEU A 143 -25.84 58.19 -15.23
C LEU A 143 -27.06 58.04 -14.30
N LYS A 144 -28.23 57.72 -14.86
CA LYS A 144 -29.46 57.50 -14.09
C LYS A 144 -29.38 56.26 -13.20
N ASP A 145 -28.66 55.23 -13.64
CA ASP A 145 -28.48 53.98 -12.88
C ASP A 145 -27.40 54.09 -11.79
N ILE A 146 -26.41 54.98 -11.95
CA ILE A 146 -25.31 55.14 -11.00
C ILE A 146 -25.61 56.09 -9.83
N THR A 147 -26.51 57.06 -10.02
CA THR A 147 -26.88 58.00 -8.95
C THR A 147 -27.38 57.25 -7.71
N PRO A 148 -26.86 57.56 -6.50
CA PRO A 148 -27.31 56.94 -5.26
C PRO A 148 -28.78 57.21 -4.94
#